data_AF-Q2U5P9-F1
#
_entry.id   AF-Q2U5P9-F1
#
_cell.length_a   1.000
_cell.length_b   1.000
_cell.length_c   1.000
_cell.angle_alpha   90.00
_cell.angle_beta   90.00
_cell.angle_gamma   90.00
#
_symmetry.space_group_name_H-M   'P 1'
#
loop_
_entity.id
_entity.type
_entity.pdbx_description
1 polymer ?
#
loop_
_entity_poly.entity_id
_entity_poly.type
_entity_poly.pdbx_seq_one_letter_code
_entity_poly.pdbx_strand_id
1 'polypeptide(L)'
;MWNAPGRKNWNIPKTLAKFEFIPSDANHPPYRQIKVSLPDTPEEPFVSLDLQPIPLISRPLLPISTAYVPMNLEIVMPPIPQSENWKENGLVGSDNNEWRSVRVDIAGKTGVIKVRGELGDGISFPELNWNGLWFWVDDAKMSCMNVGE
;
A
#
# COMPACT_ATOMS: atom_id res chain seq x y z
N MET A 1 12.71 10.78 18.52
CA MET A 1 11.25 10.84 18.70
C MET A 1 10.62 10.53 17.35
N TRP A 2 10.02 9.35 17.20
CA TRP A 2 9.33 8.98 15.96
C TRP A 2 8.04 9.78 15.89
N ASN A 3 8.00 10.79 15.02
CA ASN A 3 6.75 11.46 14.73
C ASN A 3 5.91 10.50 13.89
N ALA A 4 4.75 10.09 14.39
CA ALA A 4 3.77 9.28 13.66
C ALA A 4 2.59 10.15 13.16
N PRO A 5 2.81 11.23 12.37
CA PRO A 5 1.76 12.15 11.97
C PRO A 5 0.65 11.44 11.16
N GLY A 6 0.99 10.35 10.47
CA GLY A 6 0.04 9.45 9.81
C GLY A 6 -1.05 8.90 10.73
N ARG A 7 -0.65 8.37 11.89
CA ARG A 7 -1.57 7.79 12.89
C ARG A 7 -2.37 8.89 13.56
N LYS A 8 -1.67 9.94 13.99
CA LYS A 8 -2.25 11.05 14.77
C LYS A 8 -3.30 11.83 13.98
N ASN A 9 -2.98 12.22 12.75
CA ASN A 9 -3.80 13.17 11.98
C ASN A 9 -4.83 12.48 11.08
N TRP A 10 -4.54 11.28 10.58
CA TRP A 10 -5.36 10.62 9.54
C TRP A 10 -5.81 9.20 9.91
N ASN A 11 -5.60 8.77 11.16
CA ASN A 11 -5.94 7.42 11.63
C ASN A 11 -5.35 6.29 10.78
N ILE A 12 -4.20 6.50 10.13
CA ILE A 12 -3.59 5.47 9.28
C ILE A 12 -2.83 4.49 10.18
N PRO A 13 -3.20 3.19 10.26
CA PRO A 13 -2.57 2.22 11.14
C PRO A 13 -1.25 1.71 10.57
N LYS A 14 -0.25 2.61 10.45
CA LYS A 14 1.09 2.26 9.96
C LYS A 14 1.84 1.43 10.99
N THR A 15 2.57 0.44 10.47
CA THR A 15 3.54 -0.40 11.19
C THR A 15 4.86 -0.39 10.40
N LEU A 16 5.98 -0.52 11.10
CA LEU A 16 7.30 -0.59 10.48
C LEU A 16 7.50 -1.95 9.79
N ALA A 17 8.00 -1.94 8.55
CA ALA A 17 8.32 -3.14 7.79
C ALA A 17 9.54 -2.90 6.88
N LYS A 18 10.23 -3.98 6.50
CA LYS A 18 11.30 -3.97 5.50
C LYS A 18 10.69 -4.29 4.14
N PHE A 19 10.98 -3.47 3.14
CA PHE A 19 10.58 -3.69 1.76
C PHE A 19 11.79 -4.07 0.91
N GLU A 20 11.68 -5.11 0.11
CA GLU A 20 12.67 -5.49 -0.88
C GLU A 20 12.04 -5.44 -2.28
N PHE A 21 12.69 -4.70 -3.19
CA PHE A 21 12.25 -4.55 -4.58
C PHE A 21 13.28 -5.18 -5.50
N ILE A 22 12.90 -6.27 -6.15
CA ILE A 22 13.82 -7.04 -7.00
C ILE A 22 13.63 -6.59 -8.45
N PRO A 23 14.67 -6.03 -9.11
CA PRO A 23 14.57 -5.51 -10.47
C PRO A 23 14.11 -6.56 -11.48
N SER A 24 13.39 -6.10 -12.50
CA SER A 24 12.99 -6.90 -13.65
C SER A 24 14.04 -6.86 -14.76
N ASP A 25 14.22 -7.97 -15.47
CA ASP A 25 15.00 -8.01 -16.72
C ASP A 25 14.21 -7.45 -17.92
N ALA A 26 12.90 -7.29 -17.77
CA ALA A 26 12.04 -6.66 -18.76
C ALA A 26 11.97 -5.15 -18.53
N ASN A 27 11.74 -4.38 -19.60
CA ASN A 27 11.58 -2.92 -19.48
C ASN A 27 10.40 -2.52 -18.57
N HIS A 28 9.36 -3.35 -18.45
CA HIS A 28 8.15 -3.07 -17.70
C HIS A 28 7.50 -4.34 -17.14
N PRO A 29 7.00 -4.35 -15.88
CA PRO A 29 7.21 -3.34 -14.84
C PRO A 29 8.68 -3.32 -14.35
N PRO A 30 9.13 -2.26 -13.64
CA PRO A 30 10.54 -2.11 -13.23
C PRO A 30 11.03 -3.18 -12.24
N TYR A 31 10.11 -3.84 -11.54
CA TYR A 31 10.41 -4.89 -10.57
C TYR A 31 9.70 -6.18 -10.97
N ARG A 32 10.38 -7.32 -10.79
CA ARG A 32 9.77 -8.65 -10.98
C ARG A 32 9.20 -9.22 -9.69
N GLN A 33 9.66 -8.73 -8.54
CA GLN A 33 9.21 -9.23 -7.25
C GLN A 33 9.28 -8.13 -6.18
N ILE A 34 8.31 -8.12 -5.28
CA ILE A 34 8.26 -7.25 -4.10
C ILE A 34 8.07 -8.15 -2.87
N LYS A 35 8.91 -7.98 -1.86
CA LYS A 35 8.77 -8.68 -0.58
C LYS A 35 8.62 -7.72 0.58
N VAL A 36 7.85 -8.12 1.58
CA VAL A 36 7.67 -7.38 2.83
C VAL A 36 7.90 -8.32 4.01
N SER A 37 8.80 -7.92 4.90
CA SER A 37 9.17 -8.66 6.11
C SER A 37 9.06 -7.77 7.34
N LEU A 38 8.92 -8.39 8.51
CA LEU A 38 9.05 -7.66 9.77
C LEU A 38 10.52 -7.24 9.98
N PRO A 39 10.78 -6.12 10.67
CA PRO A 39 12.15 -5.69 10.93
C PRO A 39 12.98 -6.70 11.73
N ASP A 40 12.33 -7.45 12.63
CA ASP A 40 12.98 -8.43 13.51
C ASP A 40 13.28 -9.77 12.82
N THR A 41 12.49 -10.11 11.79
CA THR A 41 12.64 -11.34 10.99
C THR A 41 12.75 -10.98 9.49
N PRO A 42 13.81 -10.25 9.09
CA PRO A 42 13.90 -9.69 7.75
C PRO A 42 14.01 -10.74 6.63
N GLU A 43 14.46 -11.95 6.97
CA GLU A 43 14.63 -13.08 6.04
C GLU A 43 13.35 -13.91 5.87
N GLU A 44 12.30 -13.61 6.64
CA GLU A 44 11.02 -14.30 6.64
C GLU A 44 9.92 -13.34 6.14
N PRO A 45 9.78 -13.17 4.80
CA PRO A 45 8.76 -12.28 4.26
C PRO A 45 7.37 -12.85 4.53
N PHE A 46 6.47 -12.02 5.06
CA PHE A 46 5.05 -12.32 5.19
C PHE A 46 4.24 -11.81 3.99
N VAL A 47 4.87 -11.08 3.06
CA VAL A 47 4.31 -10.79 1.74
C VAL A 47 5.38 -11.06 0.70
N SER A 48 5.01 -11.78 -0.35
CA SER A 48 5.85 -12.01 -1.51
C SER A 48 4.99 -11.91 -2.76
N LEU A 49 5.22 -10.88 -3.58
CA LEU A 49 4.46 -10.61 -4.80
C LEU A 49 5.35 -10.76 -6.03
N ASP A 50 5.05 -11.74 -6.86
CA ASP A 50 5.65 -11.94 -8.18
C ASP A 50 4.88 -11.14 -9.24
N LEU A 51 5.57 -10.21 -9.88
CA LEU A 51 5.03 -9.32 -10.90
C LEU A 51 5.39 -9.86 -12.28
N GLN A 52 4.41 -10.45 -12.95
CA GLN A 52 4.59 -11.10 -14.24
C GLN A 52 4.12 -10.16 -15.37
N PRO A 53 5.03 -9.70 -16.24
CA PRO A 53 4.63 -8.92 -17.39
C PRO A 53 3.81 -9.76 -18.37
N ILE A 54 2.77 -9.13 -18.92
CA ILE A 54 1.95 -9.65 -20.00
C ILE A 54 2.42 -8.94 -21.29
N PRO A 55 2.81 -9.68 -22.33
CA PRO A 55 3.25 -9.09 -23.59
C PRO A 55 2.26 -8.04 -24.11
N LEU A 56 2.81 -6.93 -24.62
CA LEU A 56 2.10 -5.78 -25.20
C LEU A 56 1.35 -4.89 -24.19
N ILE A 57 0.69 -5.42 -23.18
CA ILE A 57 -0.19 -4.63 -22.27
C ILE A 57 0.48 -4.19 -20.97
N SER A 58 1.66 -4.70 -20.63
CA SER A 58 2.41 -4.22 -19.45
C SER A 58 3.12 -2.89 -19.66
N ARG A 59 3.17 -2.35 -20.88
CA ARG A 59 3.71 -1.01 -21.11
C ARG A 59 2.75 0.05 -20.57
N PRO A 60 3.22 1.10 -19.88
CA PRO A 60 2.36 2.12 -19.30
C PRO A 60 1.96 3.11 -20.38
N LEU A 61 0.99 2.74 -21.21
CA LEU A 61 0.55 3.55 -22.35
C LEU A 61 -0.82 4.16 -22.16
N LEU A 62 -1.66 3.56 -21.30
CA LEU A 62 -3.03 3.99 -21.11
C LEU A 62 -3.07 5.08 -20.03
N PRO A 63 -3.52 6.31 -20.33
CA PRO A 63 -3.71 7.31 -19.29
C PRO A 63 -4.88 6.89 -18.39
N ILE A 64 -4.65 6.90 -17.08
CA ILE A 64 -5.68 6.71 -16.07
C ILE A 64 -5.71 7.93 -15.15
N SER A 65 -6.90 8.32 -14.74
CA SER A 65 -7.12 9.21 -13.61
C SER A 65 -8.37 8.78 -12.89
N THR A 66 -8.25 8.46 -11.62
CA THR A 66 -9.38 8.03 -10.80
C THR A 66 -10.38 9.15 -10.53
N ALA A 67 -10.01 10.42 -10.77
CA ALA A 67 -10.94 11.55 -10.69
C ALA A 67 -12.10 11.43 -11.70
N TYR A 68 -11.90 10.73 -12.82
CA TYR A 68 -12.93 10.49 -13.84
C TYR A 68 -13.61 9.12 -13.71
N VAL A 69 -13.14 8.28 -12.79
CA VAL A 69 -13.71 6.96 -12.57
C VAL A 69 -14.84 7.11 -11.54
N PRO A 70 -16.09 6.72 -11.86
CA PRO A 70 -17.23 6.85 -10.95
C PRO A 70 -17.21 5.76 -9.86
N MET A 71 -16.06 5.57 -9.20
CA MET A 71 -15.89 4.70 -8.04
C MET A 71 -15.70 5.55 -6.80
N ASN A 72 -16.33 5.15 -5.69
CA ASN A 72 -16.02 5.75 -4.41
C ASN A 72 -14.65 5.22 -3.93
N LEU A 73 -13.61 6.05 -4.05
CA LEU A 73 -12.25 5.77 -3.55
C LEU A 73 -11.99 6.41 -2.19
N GLU A 74 -13.07 6.66 -1.45
CA GLU A 74 -13.02 7.08 -0.05
C GLU A 74 -12.54 5.92 0.83
N ILE A 75 -11.49 6.19 1.60
CA ILE A 75 -10.96 5.28 2.61
C ILE A 75 -11.35 5.85 3.97
N VAL A 76 -12.22 5.12 4.66
CA VAL A 76 -12.70 5.47 6.00
C VAL A 76 -11.89 4.70 7.05
N MET A 77 -11.31 5.42 8.00
CA MET A 77 -10.39 4.89 9.00
C MET A 77 -10.92 5.17 10.42
N PRO A 78 -11.13 4.11 11.24
CA PRO A 78 -11.59 4.26 12.61
C PRO A 78 -10.55 4.96 13.48
N PRO A 79 -10.96 5.57 14.61
CA PRO A 79 -10.02 6.05 15.63
C PRO A 79 -9.02 4.96 16.04
N ILE A 80 -7.78 5.37 16.27
CA ILE A 80 -6.71 4.48 16.72
C ILE A 80 -6.48 4.74 18.21
N PRO A 81 -6.55 3.72 19.08
CA PRO A 81 -6.25 3.89 20.49
C PRO A 81 -4.76 4.20 20.71
N GLN A 82 -4.48 5.08 21.67
CA GLN A 82 -3.12 5.33 22.12
C GLN A 82 -2.66 4.24 23.10
N SER A 83 -1.43 3.76 22.94
CA SER A 83 -0.81 2.87 23.93
C SER A 83 -0.42 3.63 25.20
N GLU A 84 -0.45 2.97 26.37
CA GLU A 84 0.07 3.54 27.62
C GLU A 84 1.56 3.94 27.49
N ASN A 85 2.37 3.07 26.87
CA ASN A 85 3.79 3.30 26.58
C ASN A 85 4.07 3.92 25.20
N TRP A 86 3.17 4.77 24.67
CA TRP A 86 3.29 5.32 23.30
C TRP A 86 4.60 6.05 23.01
N LYS A 87 5.24 6.63 24.04
CA LYS A 87 6.54 7.32 23.89
C LYS A 87 7.68 6.35 23.56
N GLU A 88 7.54 5.09 23.94
CA GLU A 88 8.53 4.04 23.75
C GLU A 88 8.25 3.23 22.49
N ASN A 89 6.99 2.82 22.29
CA ASN A 89 6.60 1.95 21.17
C ASN A 89 6.07 2.71 19.92
N GLY A 90 5.92 4.04 19.99
CA GLY A 90 5.46 4.86 18.86
C GLY A 90 3.99 4.68 18.50
N LEU A 91 3.20 3.93 19.28
CA LEU A 91 1.77 3.70 19.07
C LEU A 91 0.94 4.88 19.60
N VAL A 92 1.17 6.04 19.00
CA VAL A 92 0.35 7.25 19.20
C VAL A 92 -1.07 6.97 18.68
N GLY A 93 -2.07 7.42 19.43
CA GLY A 93 -3.47 7.32 19.03
C GLY A 93 -3.88 8.42 18.04
N SER A 94 -5.11 8.33 17.55
CA SER A 94 -5.73 9.36 16.72
C SER A 94 -6.16 10.58 17.54
N ASP A 95 -6.06 11.78 16.98
CA ASP A 95 -6.59 12.99 17.60
C ASP A 95 -8.13 12.94 17.70
N ASN A 96 -8.66 13.40 18.84
CA ASN A 96 -10.08 13.58 19.15
C ASN A 96 -10.98 12.32 19.12
N ASN A 97 -10.41 11.12 18.90
CA ASN A 97 -11.15 9.86 18.86
C ASN A 97 -12.29 9.84 17.80
N GLU A 98 -12.08 10.54 16.68
CA GLU A 98 -13.05 10.67 15.58
C GLU A 98 -12.67 9.78 14.40
N TRP A 99 -13.67 9.36 13.62
CA TRP A 99 -13.44 8.72 12.33
C TRP A 99 -12.81 9.72 11.36
N ARG A 100 -11.86 9.25 10.55
CA ARG A 100 -11.24 10.05 9.49
C ARG A 100 -11.52 9.41 8.15
N SER A 101 -11.71 10.24 7.14
CA SER A 101 -11.95 9.78 5.78
C SER A 101 -11.07 10.55 4.81
N VAL A 102 -10.43 9.82 3.90
CA VAL A 102 -9.60 10.40 2.85
C VAL A 102 -10.02 9.86 1.50
N ARG A 103 -10.13 10.75 0.53
CA ARG A 103 -10.24 10.38 -0.88
C ARG A 103 -8.85 10.40 -1.51
N VAL A 104 -8.48 9.31 -2.17
CA VAL A 104 -7.22 9.19 -2.90
C VAL A 104 -7.50 9.29 -4.39
N ASP A 105 -6.94 10.32 -5.01
CA ASP A 105 -6.92 10.43 -6.47
C ASP A 105 -5.56 10.01 -7.01
N ILE A 106 -5.55 9.13 -8.02
CA ILE A 106 -4.36 8.59 -8.67
C ILE A 106 -4.47 8.91 -10.16
N ALA A 107 -3.43 9.53 -10.72
CA ALA A 107 -3.31 9.78 -12.15
C ALA A 107 -1.93 9.37 -12.68
N GLY A 108 -1.89 8.87 -13.90
CA GLY A 108 -0.63 8.47 -14.55
C GLY A 108 -0.86 7.63 -15.79
N LYS A 109 0.20 7.01 -16.29
CA LYS A 109 0.09 6.01 -17.36
C LYS A 109 0.15 4.63 -16.77
N THR A 110 -0.76 3.76 -17.16
CA THR A 110 -0.89 2.42 -16.60
C THR A 110 -0.64 1.33 -17.63
N GLY A 111 -0.06 0.23 -17.16
CA GLY A 111 -0.05 -1.06 -17.84
C GLY A 111 -0.69 -2.13 -16.97
N VAL A 112 -1.00 -3.26 -17.58
CA VAL A 112 -1.58 -4.42 -16.87
C VAL A 112 -0.50 -5.47 -16.66
N ILE A 113 -0.45 -6.00 -15.45
CA ILE A 113 0.46 -7.08 -15.06
C ILE A 113 -0.34 -8.18 -14.37
N LYS A 114 0.19 -9.39 -14.41
CA LYS A 114 -0.32 -10.49 -13.59
C LYS A 114 0.49 -10.52 -12.31
N VAL A 115 -0.18 -10.57 -11.17
CA VAL A 115 0.44 -10.63 -9.85
C VAL A 115 0.10 -11.95 -9.20
N ARG A 116 1.12 -12.61 -8.66
CA ARG A 116 1.01 -13.85 -7.91
C ARG A 116 1.76 -13.77 -6.59
N GLY A 117 1.46 -14.67 -5.67
CA GLY A 117 2.30 -14.93 -4.52
C GLY A 117 1.51 -15.02 -3.23
N GLU A 118 2.14 -14.69 -2.12
CA GLU A 118 1.66 -14.95 -0.78
C GLU A 118 1.45 -13.63 -0.02
N LEU A 119 0.35 -13.57 0.71
CA LEU A 119 0.01 -12.48 1.61
C LEU A 119 -0.31 -13.07 2.97
N GLY A 120 0.41 -12.67 4.01
CA GLY A 120 0.25 -13.17 5.36
C GLY A 120 1.31 -14.17 5.79
N ASP A 121 1.50 -14.24 7.10
CA ASP A 121 2.42 -15.15 7.78
C ASP A 121 1.71 -16.42 8.29
N GLY A 122 0.39 -16.54 8.07
CA GLY A 122 -0.43 -17.63 8.59
C GLY A 122 -0.63 -17.62 10.11
N ILE A 123 -0.06 -16.64 10.82
CA ILE A 123 -0.06 -16.52 12.28
C ILE A 123 -0.79 -15.24 12.70
N SER A 124 -0.26 -14.09 12.32
CA SER A 124 -0.79 -12.76 12.62
C SER A 124 -1.77 -12.28 11.55
N PHE A 125 -1.54 -12.67 10.30
CA PHE A 125 -2.38 -12.40 9.15
C PHE A 125 -2.54 -13.67 8.32
N PRO A 126 -3.77 -14.10 7.96
CA PRO A 126 -3.99 -15.33 7.22
C PRO A 126 -3.15 -15.41 5.96
N GLU A 127 -2.51 -16.54 5.72
CA GLU A 127 -1.78 -16.79 4.48
C GLU A 127 -2.77 -16.95 3.33
N LEU A 128 -2.66 -16.07 2.34
CA LEU A 128 -3.50 -16.00 1.16
C LEU A 128 -2.64 -16.18 -0.09
N ASN A 129 -2.94 -17.23 -0.84
CA ASN A 129 -2.41 -17.42 -2.17
C ASN A 129 -3.13 -16.48 -3.14
N TRP A 130 -2.44 -15.42 -3.56
CA TRP A 130 -3.00 -14.41 -4.46
C TRP A 130 -2.62 -14.69 -5.92
N ASN A 131 -3.58 -14.51 -6.83
CA ASN A 131 -3.34 -14.55 -8.27
C ASN A 131 -4.38 -13.67 -8.98
N GLY A 132 -3.95 -12.57 -9.59
CA GLY A 132 -4.87 -11.61 -10.20
C GLY A 132 -4.21 -10.70 -11.23
N LEU A 133 -5.04 -9.94 -11.95
CA LEU A 133 -4.59 -8.88 -12.85
C LEU A 133 -4.59 -7.55 -12.11
N TRP A 134 -3.45 -6.85 -12.12
CA TRP A 134 -3.28 -5.56 -11.47
C TRP A 134 -2.91 -4.50 -12.50
N PHE A 135 -3.32 -3.26 -12.20
CA PHE A 135 -2.80 -2.08 -12.87
C PHE A 135 -1.54 -1.63 -12.14
N TRP A 136 -0.45 -1.44 -12.87
CA TRP A 136 0.70 -0.70 -12.36
C TRP A 136 0.74 0.65 -13.05
N VAL A 137 1.06 1.70 -12.30
CA VAL A 137 1.04 3.08 -12.78
C VAL A 137 2.47 3.61 -12.72
N ASP A 138 2.97 4.04 -13.87
CA ASP A 138 4.28 4.67 -14.01
C ASP A 138 4.18 6.15 -13.61
N ASP A 139 5.13 6.59 -12.78
CA ASP A 139 5.19 7.95 -12.22
C ASP A 139 3.83 8.45 -11.69
N ALA A 140 3.21 7.64 -10.83
CA ALA A 140 1.88 7.90 -10.31
C ALA A 140 1.83 9.24 -9.55
N LYS A 141 0.95 10.14 -10.00
CA LYS A 141 0.58 11.35 -9.28
C LYS A 141 -0.54 11.02 -8.31
N MET A 142 -0.28 11.18 -7.02
CA MET A 142 -1.25 10.90 -5.96
C MET A 142 -1.58 12.18 -5.20
N SER A 143 -2.87 12.39 -4.93
CA SER A 143 -3.35 13.42 -4.00
C SER A 143 -4.32 12.81 -3.01
N CYS A 144 -4.18 13.20 -1.74
CA CYS A 144 -5.08 12.80 -0.67
C CYS A 144 -5.86 14.03 -0.21
N MET A 145 -7.18 13.94 -0.17
CA MET A 145 -8.06 15.01 0.30
C MET A 145 -8.89 14.49 1.47
N ASN A 146 -9.02 15.28 2.53
CA ASN A 146 -9.98 14.99 3.60
C ASN A 146 -11.39 15.05 3.01
N VAL A 147 -12.24 14.11 3.38
CA VAL A 147 -13.65 14.14 3.01
C VAL A 147 -14.42 14.80 4.16
N GLY A 148 -14.97 16.00 3.94
CA GLY A 148 -15.84 16.69 4.89
C GLY A 148 -15.27 17.93 5.61
N GLU A 149 -14.23 18.58 5.07
CA GLU A 149 -13.83 19.96 5.43
C GLU A 149 -14.40 20.98 4.45
#